data_AF-A0A7L4Q7Y9-F1
#
_entry.id   AF-A0A7L4Q7Y9-F1
#
_cell.length_a   1.000
_cell.length_b   1.000
_cell.length_c   1.000
_cell.angle_alpha   90.00
_cell.angle_beta   90.00
_cell.angle_gamma   90.00
#
_symmetry.space_group_name_H-M   'P 1'
#
loop_
_entity.id
_entity.type
_entity.pdbx_description
1 polymer ?
#
loop_
_entity_poly.entity_id
_entity_poly.type
_entity_poly.pdbx_seq_one_letter_code
_entity_poly.pdbx_strand_id
1 'polypeptide(L)'
;MTVIMTPDQVEERFGKLFCKGFYTLVDERNGLAQVIDECIARGPVEWDAVNRKRAGGVITNVKVDGSTLIMDAVIGEKEVNFGPASTETGGQGLKSLIVDGDEVRTTWVGLAGASIGVGACIPQGPGTVRTEYPDDLKIGGAHRVEVTIITRKMVRVVFSVDDTDTKEKGATWAMMLKAGRSCPIGRFLEHKIIQLNPKVPNKTTNCVSVGISFAVEEKDVEMLIDWITDYVRENTYSDDTTLAIFKGLKIPEELESYGLDAKRKILTKQEAMDVAARNGVQLVEITGGIGMIGAVAGIGCFDMGLKSAALIEDFDSL
;
A
#
# COMPACT_ATOMS: atom_id res chain seq x y z
N MET A 1 -12.16 32.62 8.60
CA MET A 1 -12.83 31.78 7.57
C MET A 1 -11.82 30.75 7.10
N THR A 2 -12.24 29.81 6.26
CA THR A 2 -11.39 28.77 5.71
C THR A 2 -11.28 28.99 4.20
N VAL A 3 -10.06 29.05 3.67
CA VAL A 3 -9.81 29.14 2.23
C VAL A 3 -9.68 27.72 1.68
N ILE A 4 -10.47 27.39 0.67
CA ILE A 4 -10.43 26.09 -0.01
C ILE A 4 -9.74 26.29 -1.36
N MET A 5 -8.73 25.48 -1.66
CA MET A 5 -8.01 25.52 -2.93
C MET A 5 -7.93 24.12 -3.56
N THR A 6 -8.12 24.04 -4.88
CA THR A 6 -7.78 22.85 -5.68
C THR A 6 -6.27 22.74 -5.86
N PRO A 7 -5.72 21.59 -6.26
CA PRO A 7 -4.29 21.45 -6.55
C PRO A 7 -3.75 22.51 -7.52
N ASP A 8 -4.48 22.82 -8.59
CA ASP A 8 -4.10 23.84 -9.57
C ASP A 8 -4.03 25.24 -8.96
N GLN A 9 -4.98 25.58 -8.07
CA GLN A 9 -4.97 26.87 -7.36
C GLN A 9 -3.81 26.97 -6.34
N VAL A 10 -3.45 25.85 -5.72
CA VAL A 10 -2.26 25.77 -4.86
C VAL A 10 -0.99 25.98 -5.69
N GLU A 11 -0.88 25.33 -6.86
CA GLU A 11 0.23 25.51 -7.79
C GLU A 11 0.32 26.95 -8.31
N GLU A 12 -0.79 27.57 -8.69
CA GLU A 12 -0.84 28.98 -9.11
C GLU A 12 -0.34 29.92 -7.99
N ARG A 13 -0.73 29.64 -6.74
CA ARG A 13 -0.38 30.47 -5.58
C ARG A 13 1.08 30.31 -5.13
N PHE A 14 1.60 29.09 -5.10
CA PHE A 14 2.91 28.79 -4.49
C PHE A 14 3.99 28.38 -5.50
N GLY A 15 3.62 28.25 -6.77
CA GLY A 15 4.46 27.67 -7.81
C GLY A 15 4.49 26.14 -7.74
N LYS A 16 4.88 25.53 -8.86
CA LYS A 16 4.99 24.09 -9.00
C LYS A 16 6.06 23.50 -8.08
N LEU A 17 5.69 22.47 -7.33
CA LEU A 17 6.57 21.77 -6.40
C LEU A 17 6.73 20.28 -6.75
N PHE A 18 7.05 19.45 -5.77
CA PHE A 18 7.79 18.20 -5.93
C PHE A 18 6.98 16.93 -5.68
N CYS A 19 5.71 17.04 -5.30
CA CYS A 19 4.84 15.88 -5.04
C CYS A 19 4.35 15.27 -6.36
N LYS A 20 4.60 13.98 -6.55
CA LYS A 20 4.14 13.17 -7.70
C LYS A 20 2.83 12.45 -7.43
N GLY A 21 2.42 12.33 -6.16
CA GLY A 21 1.19 11.66 -5.79
C GLY A 21 0.96 11.68 -4.29
N PHE A 22 -0.30 11.84 -3.89
CA PHE A 22 -0.74 11.80 -2.50
C PHE A 22 -2.07 11.04 -2.40
N TYR A 23 -2.07 9.90 -1.73
CA TYR A 23 -3.20 8.97 -1.69
C TYR A 23 -3.48 8.50 -0.27
N THR A 24 -4.72 8.17 0.03
CA THR A 24 -5.11 7.65 1.34
C THR A 24 -5.96 6.39 1.19
N LEU A 25 -5.43 5.30 1.74
CA LEU A 25 -6.11 4.03 1.83
C LEU A 25 -6.67 3.87 3.24
N VAL A 26 -7.83 3.24 3.36
CA VAL A 26 -8.49 3.03 4.64
C VAL A 26 -8.93 1.58 4.83
N ASP A 27 -8.91 1.16 6.08
CA ASP A 27 -9.49 -0.09 6.57
C ASP A 27 -10.30 0.25 7.82
N GLU A 28 -11.53 0.71 7.58
CA GLU A 28 -12.45 1.17 8.63
C GLU A 28 -12.77 0.07 9.64
N ARG A 29 -12.78 -1.21 9.21
CA ARG A 29 -13.05 -2.37 10.08
C ARG A 29 -11.98 -2.52 11.17
N ASN A 30 -10.73 -2.23 10.82
CA ASN A 30 -9.60 -2.30 11.75
C ASN A 30 -9.23 -0.94 12.36
N GLY A 31 -9.91 0.15 11.99
CA GLY A 31 -9.57 1.51 12.41
C GLY A 31 -8.21 1.98 11.88
N LEU A 32 -7.75 1.43 10.76
CA LEU A 32 -6.44 1.68 10.17
C LEU A 32 -6.55 2.51 8.90
N ALA A 33 -5.50 3.23 8.58
CA ALA A 33 -5.32 3.92 7.32
C ALA A 33 -3.85 3.89 6.90
N GLN A 34 -3.60 4.11 5.62
CA GLN A 34 -2.26 4.26 5.07
C GLN A 34 -2.23 5.48 4.16
N VAL A 35 -1.28 6.38 4.39
CA VAL A 35 -1.04 7.55 3.54
C VAL A 35 0.21 7.32 2.71
N ILE A 36 0.09 7.50 1.41
CA ILE A 36 1.18 7.36 0.44
C ILE A 36 1.52 8.74 -0.10
N ASP A 37 2.77 9.18 0.11
CA ASP A 37 3.31 10.47 -0.31
C ASP A 37 4.52 10.23 -1.22
N GLU A 38 4.39 10.56 -2.50
CA GLU A 38 5.42 10.33 -3.51
C GLU A 38 6.11 11.64 -3.88
N CYS A 39 7.43 11.70 -3.74
CA CYS A 39 8.24 12.85 -4.09
C CYS A 39 9.08 12.58 -5.35
N ILE A 40 9.52 13.61 -6.05
CA ILE A 40 10.54 13.47 -7.10
C ILE A 40 11.92 13.12 -6.55
N ALA A 41 12.16 13.29 -5.25
CA ALA A 41 13.45 13.13 -4.60
C ALA A 41 13.39 12.35 -3.29
N ARG A 42 14.47 11.64 -2.97
CA ARG A 42 14.58 10.79 -1.78
C ARG A 42 14.89 11.57 -0.49
N GLY A 43 15.72 12.61 -0.56
CA GLY A 43 16.12 13.39 0.61
C GLY A 43 14.94 13.96 1.44
N PRO A 44 13.94 14.58 0.81
CA PRO A 44 12.74 15.06 1.52
C PRO A 44 11.99 13.93 2.23
N VAL A 45 11.72 12.80 1.57
CA VAL A 45 10.94 11.71 2.19
C VAL A 45 11.67 11.05 3.37
N GLU A 46 13.00 10.96 3.33
CA GLU A 46 13.80 10.44 4.45
C GLU A 46 13.74 11.38 5.66
N TRP A 47 13.86 12.69 5.43
CA TRP A 47 13.74 13.69 6.50
C TRP A 47 12.32 13.73 7.07
N ASP A 48 11.31 13.69 6.20
CA ASP A 48 9.89 13.65 6.55
C ASP A 48 9.58 12.40 7.38
N ALA A 49 10.12 11.23 7.03
CA ALA A 49 9.92 9.99 7.75
C ALA A 49 10.32 10.10 9.23
N VAL A 50 11.55 10.57 9.47
CA VAL A 50 12.09 10.71 10.82
C VAL A 50 11.34 11.78 11.61
N ASN A 51 11.01 12.91 10.98
CA ASN A 51 10.33 14.01 11.65
C ASN A 51 8.89 13.67 12.00
N ARG A 52 8.13 13.07 11.08
CA ARG A 52 6.74 12.66 11.31
C ARG A 52 6.65 11.58 12.38
N LYS A 53 7.56 10.59 12.36
CA LYS A 53 7.64 9.55 13.41
C LYS A 53 7.93 10.16 14.78
N ARG A 54 8.83 11.14 14.85
CA ARG A 54 9.16 11.83 16.10
C ARG A 54 8.03 12.71 16.61
N ALA A 55 7.32 13.40 15.70
CA ALA A 55 6.21 14.27 16.06
C ALA A 55 5.00 13.51 16.63
N GLY A 56 4.88 12.20 16.37
CA GLY A 56 3.76 11.39 16.80
C GLY A 56 2.51 11.69 16.00
N GLY A 57 1.39 11.97 16.67
CA GLY A 57 0.09 12.08 16.03
C GLY A 57 -0.50 10.71 15.69
N VAL A 58 -1.26 10.65 14.60
CA VAL A 58 -1.97 9.41 14.21
C VAL A 58 -1.10 8.40 13.45
N ILE A 59 0.10 8.79 13.02
CA ILE A 59 1.05 7.90 12.35
C ILE A 59 1.61 6.90 13.36
N THR A 60 1.51 5.61 13.04
CA THR A 60 2.02 4.49 13.86
C THR A 60 3.30 3.91 13.31
N ASN A 61 3.47 3.94 11.99
CA ASN A 61 4.65 3.41 11.31
C ASN A 61 4.95 4.21 10.04
N VAL A 62 6.22 4.25 9.66
CA VAL A 62 6.67 4.93 8.45
C VAL A 62 7.73 4.09 7.75
N LYS A 63 7.51 3.81 6.47
CA LYS A 63 8.43 3.13 5.56
C LYS A 63 8.83 4.08 4.43
N VAL A 64 10.11 4.09 4.09
CA VAL A 64 10.64 4.79 2.91
C VAL A 64 10.94 3.75 1.85
N ASP A 65 10.36 3.91 0.66
CA ASP A 65 10.64 3.09 -0.52
C ASP A 65 11.03 3.99 -1.69
N GLY A 66 12.32 4.02 -2.03
CA GLY A 66 12.87 4.94 -3.02
C GLY A 66 12.58 6.41 -2.69
N SER A 67 11.71 7.06 -3.46
CA SER A 67 11.25 8.44 -3.25
C SER A 67 9.82 8.52 -2.70
N THR A 68 9.30 7.42 -2.16
CA THR A 68 7.93 7.29 -1.67
C THR A 68 7.94 7.05 -0.18
N LEU A 69 7.05 7.76 0.52
CA LEU A 69 6.79 7.59 1.93
C LEU A 69 5.46 6.86 2.10
N ILE A 70 5.49 5.76 2.84
CA ILE A 70 4.31 4.97 3.18
C ILE A 70 4.13 5.08 4.70
N MET A 71 3.02 5.68 5.11
CA MET A 71 2.74 6.00 6.51
C MET A 71 1.50 5.24 6.96
N ASP A 72 1.67 4.25 7.83
CA ASP A 72 0.54 3.62 8.49
C ASP A 72 0.04 4.54 9.61
N ALA A 73 -1.27 4.64 9.73
CA ALA A 73 -1.93 5.52 10.68
C ALA A 73 -3.18 4.87 11.27
N VAL A 74 -3.63 5.42 12.40
CA VAL A 74 -4.97 5.14 12.94
C VAL A 74 -5.98 6.18 12.44
N ILE A 75 -7.21 5.76 12.22
CA ILE A 75 -8.32 6.69 11.94
C ILE A 75 -8.68 7.40 13.25
N GLY A 76 -8.69 8.73 13.24
CA GLY A 76 -8.99 9.56 14.40
C GLY A 76 -8.11 10.80 14.50
N GLU A 77 -7.93 11.30 15.71
CA GLU A 77 -7.11 12.47 16.04
C GLU A 77 -6.21 12.18 17.24
N LYS A 78 -4.98 12.68 17.18
CA LYS A 78 -4.00 12.58 18.28
C LYS A 78 -3.17 13.86 18.35
N GLU A 79 -2.66 14.14 19.54
CA GLU A 79 -1.72 15.26 19.74
C GLU A 79 -0.42 15.04 18.94
N VAL A 80 0.11 16.14 18.42
CA VAL A 80 1.39 16.16 17.71
C VAL A 80 2.39 16.98 18.51
N ASN A 81 3.52 16.37 18.85
CA ASN A 81 4.66 17.03 19.47
C ASN A 81 5.53 17.68 18.37
N PHE A 82 5.07 18.82 17.86
CA PHE A 82 5.75 19.53 16.78
C PHE A 82 6.46 20.82 17.25
N GLY A 83 7.58 21.15 16.60
CA GLY A 83 8.43 22.30 16.92
C GLY A 83 9.69 22.29 16.04
N PRO A 84 10.71 23.13 16.31
CA PRO A 84 12.03 22.95 15.71
C PRO A 84 12.49 21.51 15.95
N ALA A 85 13.12 20.88 14.94
CA ALA A 85 13.51 19.48 15.05
C ALA A 85 14.48 19.27 16.22
N SER A 86 14.11 18.42 17.18
CA SER A 86 14.91 18.06 18.35
C SER A 86 14.87 16.55 18.57
N THR A 87 15.30 16.06 19.73
CA THR A 87 15.11 14.66 20.14
C THR A 87 13.64 14.32 20.44
N GLU A 88 12.82 15.32 20.79
CA GLU A 88 11.45 15.14 21.27
C GLU A 88 10.39 15.72 20.32
N THR A 89 10.79 16.60 19.41
CA THR A 89 9.88 17.32 18.51
C THR A 89 10.24 17.13 17.05
N GLY A 90 9.22 16.92 16.20
CA GLY A 90 9.36 16.92 14.75
C GLY A 90 8.96 18.26 14.13
N GLY A 91 9.54 18.60 12.97
CA GLY A 91 9.17 19.82 12.24
C GLY A 91 7.78 19.80 11.60
N GLN A 92 7.17 18.61 11.51
CA GLN A 92 5.84 18.39 10.93
C GLN A 92 5.23 17.08 11.45
N GLY A 93 3.92 16.93 11.34
CA GLY A 93 3.21 15.70 11.70
C GLY A 93 1.79 15.65 11.16
N LEU A 94 1.19 14.46 11.23
CA LEU A 94 -0.21 14.22 10.89
C LEU A 94 -1.03 14.16 12.18
N LYS A 95 -1.83 15.20 12.41
CA LYS A 95 -2.63 15.38 13.63
C LYS A 95 -3.89 14.53 13.61
N SER A 96 -4.60 14.50 12.48
CA SER A 96 -5.83 13.72 12.33
C SER A 96 -5.96 13.12 10.95
N LEU A 97 -6.63 11.98 10.89
CA LEU A 97 -7.08 11.33 9.68
C LEU A 97 -8.53 10.91 9.91
N ILE A 98 -9.46 11.58 9.25
CA ILE A 98 -10.90 11.37 9.42
C ILE A 98 -11.50 10.93 8.09
N VAL A 99 -12.28 9.85 8.13
CA VAL A 99 -13.06 9.38 6.98
C VAL A 99 -14.40 10.11 6.97
N ASP A 100 -14.73 10.76 5.87
CA ASP A 100 -15.97 11.50 5.66
C ASP A 100 -16.62 11.03 4.35
N GLY A 101 -17.50 10.04 4.45
CA GLY A 101 -18.13 9.41 3.29
C GLY A 101 -17.12 8.71 2.37
N ASP A 102 -16.95 9.25 1.17
CA ASP A 102 -16.00 8.81 0.14
C ASP A 102 -14.72 9.65 0.08
N GLU A 103 -14.54 10.55 1.04
CA GLU A 103 -13.36 11.40 1.19
C GLU A 103 -12.59 11.07 2.47
N VAL A 104 -11.29 11.37 2.47
CA VAL A 104 -10.44 11.30 3.66
C VAL A 104 -9.81 12.65 3.91
N ARG A 105 -9.96 13.14 5.13
CA ARG A 105 -9.48 14.44 5.60
C ARG A 105 -8.24 14.23 6.45
N THR A 106 -7.08 14.65 5.96
CA THR A 106 -5.81 14.56 6.68
C THR A 106 -5.34 15.94 7.16
N THR A 107 -5.28 16.15 8.47
CA THR A 107 -4.87 17.44 9.05
C THR A 107 -3.39 17.41 9.39
N TRP A 108 -2.62 18.20 8.67
CA TRP A 108 -1.17 18.29 8.79
C TRP A 108 -0.77 19.54 9.52
N VAL A 109 0.24 19.42 10.39
CA VAL A 109 0.91 20.55 11.02
C VAL A 109 2.35 20.62 10.54
N GLY A 110 2.86 21.83 10.32
CA GLY A 110 4.24 22.03 9.88
C GLY A 110 4.80 23.35 10.39
N LEU A 111 6.10 23.38 10.62
CA LEU A 111 6.84 24.56 11.04
C LEU A 111 7.96 24.88 10.06
N ALA A 112 8.18 26.16 9.82
CA ALA A 112 9.31 26.66 9.06
C ALA A 112 9.43 26.01 7.67
N GLY A 113 10.58 25.45 7.29
CA GLY A 113 10.73 24.77 6.00
C GLY A 113 9.74 23.62 5.79
N ALA A 114 9.37 22.90 6.85
CA ALA A 114 8.41 21.80 6.75
C ALA A 114 6.99 22.27 6.44
N SER A 115 6.66 23.54 6.73
CA SER A 115 5.39 24.13 6.30
C SER A 115 5.26 24.22 4.78
N ILE A 116 6.37 24.31 4.03
CA ILE A 116 6.35 24.25 2.56
C ILE A 116 5.91 22.85 2.12
N GLY A 117 6.43 21.81 2.77
CA GLY A 117 6.05 20.41 2.52
C GLY A 117 4.54 20.20 2.67
N VAL A 118 4.03 20.38 3.90
CA VAL A 118 2.62 20.09 4.20
C VAL A 118 1.65 21.13 3.66
N GLY A 119 2.05 22.39 3.55
CA GLY A 119 1.18 23.50 3.18
C GLY A 119 1.14 23.82 1.68
N ALA A 120 2.18 23.48 0.93
CA ALA A 120 2.27 23.82 -0.50
C ALA A 120 2.60 22.63 -1.39
N CYS A 121 3.54 21.76 -0.98
CA CYS A 121 4.03 20.68 -1.84
C CYS A 121 3.04 19.51 -1.95
N ILE A 122 2.64 18.91 -0.83
CA ILE A 122 1.70 17.77 -0.81
C ILE A 122 0.32 18.15 -1.37
N PRO A 123 -0.25 19.33 -1.04
CA PRO A 123 -1.54 19.76 -1.60
C PRO A 123 -1.63 19.82 -3.14
N GLN A 124 -0.50 19.91 -3.84
CA GLN A 124 -0.43 19.86 -5.31
C GLN A 124 -0.41 18.42 -5.87
N GLY A 125 -0.19 17.42 -5.01
CA GLY A 125 0.01 16.03 -5.41
C GLY A 125 -1.21 15.42 -6.10
N PRO A 126 -1.05 14.75 -7.25
CA PRO A 126 -2.09 13.92 -7.85
C PRO A 126 -2.73 12.97 -6.82
N GLY A 127 -4.06 12.95 -6.76
CA GLY A 127 -4.83 12.24 -5.73
C GLY A 127 -5.44 13.16 -4.66
N THR A 128 -4.91 14.39 -4.51
CA THR A 128 -5.55 15.44 -3.72
C THR A 128 -6.77 15.99 -4.48
N VAL A 129 -7.91 16.07 -3.79
CA VAL A 129 -9.14 16.68 -4.30
C VAL A 129 -9.12 18.19 -4.06
N ARG A 130 -8.84 18.59 -2.82
CA ARG A 130 -8.76 19.99 -2.38
C ARG A 130 -8.01 20.08 -1.06
N THR A 131 -7.60 21.28 -0.70
CA THR A 131 -7.00 21.57 0.61
C THR A 131 -7.68 22.76 1.26
N GLU A 132 -7.92 22.64 2.56
CA GLU A 132 -8.49 23.65 3.41
C GLU A 132 -7.39 24.33 4.24
N TYR A 133 -7.38 25.65 4.17
CA TYR A 133 -6.37 26.51 4.76
C TYR A 133 -7.00 27.54 5.71
N PRO A 134 -6.32 27.92 6.79
CA PRO A 134 -6.68 29.11 7.55
C PRO A 134 -6.52 30.37 6.69
N ASP A 135 -7.42 31.35 6.85
CA ASP A 135 -7.44 32.58 6.05
C ASP A 135 -6.13 33.38 6.04
N ASP A 136 -5.40 33.40 7.15
CA ASP A 136 -4.19 34.20 7.36
C ASP A 136 -2.88 33.43 7.14
N LEU A 137 -2.97 32.28 6.45
CA LEU A 137 -1.85 31.37 6.24
C LEU A 137 -0.61 32.06 5.64
N LYS A 138 0.52 31.93 6.35
CA LYS A 138 1.86 32.21 5.84
C LYS A 138 2.68 30.92 5.86
N ILE A 139 3.24 30.57 4.71
CA ILE A 139 4.08 29.37 4.52
C ILE A 139 5.55 29.79 4.48
N GLY A 140 6.43 28.97 5.05
CA GLY A 140 7.89 29.18 5.08
C GLY A 140 8.36 30.05 6.26
N GLY A 141 9.67 30.30 6.34
CA GLY A 141 10.25 31.15 7.40
C GLY A 141 10.14 30.53 8.79
N ALA A 142 9.67 31.28 9.79
CA ALA A 142 9.39 30.78 11.15
C ALA A 142 7.90 30.44 11.38
N HIS A 143 7.11 30.39 10.30
CA HIS A 143 5.65 30.27 10.40
C HIS A 143 5.20 28.82 10.65
N ARG A 144 4.14 28.71 11.45
CA ARG A 144 3.39 27.47 11.70
C ARG A 144 2.22 27.41 10.74
N VAL A 145 1.98 26.23 10.18
CA VAL A 145 0.80 25.93 9.37
C VAL A 145 0.04 24.74 9.96
N GLU A 146 -1.27 24.79 9.84
CA GLU A 146 -2.17 23.66 10.05
C GLU A 146 -3.13 23.66 8.86
N VAL A 147 -3.10 22.60 8.07
CA VAL A 147 -3.86 22.50 6.81
C VAL A 147 -4.54 21.16 6.74
N THR A 148 -5.72 21.09 6.13
CA THR A 148 -6.43 19.82 5.92
C THR A 148 -6.42 19.48 4.45
N ILE A 149 -5.79 18.37 4.08
CA ILE A 149 -5.71 17.87 2.71
C ILE A 149 -6.77 16.78 2.54
N ILE A 150 -7.62 16.94 1.52
CA ILE A 150 -8.71 16.02 1.22
C ILE A 150 -8.32 15.16 0.02
N THR A 151 -8.41 13.84 0.18
CA THR A 151 -8.22 12.84 -0.87
C THR A 151 -9.49 12.00 -1.03
N ARG A 152 -9.61 11.25 -2.14
CA ARG A 152 -10.62 10.19 -2.25
C ARG A 152 -10.26 9.01 -1.35
N LYS A 153 -11.27 8.41 -0.76
CA LYS A 153 -11.16 7.18 0.04
C LYS A 153 -10.86 6.00 -0.86
N MET A 154 -9.67 5.40 -0.69
CA MET A 154 -9.27 4.19 -1.39
C MET A 154 -9.18 3.00 -0.44
N VAL A 155 -9.22 1.80 -1.00
CA VAL A 155 -8.95 0.53 -0.32
C VAL A 155 -7.78 -0.17 -0.98
N ARG A 156 -7.11 -1.05 -0.22
CA ARG A 156 -6.06 -1.91 -0.76
C ARG A 156 -6.67 -3.24 -1.22
N VAL A 157 -6.40 -3.63 -2.45
CA VAL A 157 -6.69 -4.98 -2.95
C VAL A 157 -5.37 -5.66 -3.29
N VAL A 158 -5.14 -6.83 -2.72
CA VAL A 158 -3.99 -7.70 -2.94
C VAL A 158 -4.44 -8.88 -3.77
N PHE A 159 -3.74 -9.11 -4.88
CA PHE A 159 -3.90 -10.26 -5.75
C PHE A 159 -2.67 -11.14 -5.61
N SER A 160 -2.86 -12.45 -5.50
CA SER A 160 -1.76 -13.41 -5.56
C SER A 160 -2.11 -14.58 -6.44
N VAL A 161 -1.20 -14.95 -7.33
CA VAL A 161 -1.37 -16.05 -8.27
C VAL A 161 -0.23 -17.04 -8.11
N ASP A 162 -0.52 -18.30 -8.33
CA ASP A 162 0.47 -19.36 -8.45
C ASP A 162 0.11 -20.31 -9.58
N ASP A 163 1.12 -21.09 -10.01
CA ASP A 163 1.04 -22.07 -11.09
C ASP A 163 0.56 -21.46 -12.41
N THR A 164 1.35 -20.53 -12.97
CA THR A 164 1.00 -19.85 -14.23
C THR A 164 1.92 -20.17 -15.39
N ASP A 165 3.09 -20.71 -15.10
CA ASP A 165 4.14 -21.03 -16.05
C ASP A 165 4.38 -22.53 -16.13
N THR A 166 5.00 -22.94 -17.23
CA THR A 166 5.39 -24.33 -17.48
C THR A 166 6.92 -24.43 -17.51
N LYS A 167 7.46 -25.64 -17.63
CA LYS A 167 8.90 -25.84 -17.81
C LYS A 167 9.47 -25.17 -19.06
N GLU A 168 8.63 -24.86 -20.05
CA GLU A 168 9.04 -24.37 -21.38
C GLU A 168 8.66 -22.90 -21.62
N LYS A 169 7.64 -22.38 -20.93
CA LYS A 169 7.04 -21.07 -21.23
C LYS A 169 6.54 -20.36 -19.97
N GLY A 170 6.67 -19.04 -19.98
CA GLY A 170 6.11 -18.17 -18.96
C GLY A 170 7.08 -17.88 -17.81
N ALA A 171 6.67 -16.91 -16.99
CA ALA A 171 7.26 -16.61 -15.70
C ALA A 171 6.22 -15.82 -14.90
N THR A 172 5.69 -16.40 -13.81
CA THR A 172 4.62 -15.82 -12.99
C THR A 172 4.92 -14.38 -12.59
N TRP A 173 6.17 -14.09 -12.23
CA TRP A 173 6.57 -12.75 -11.78
C TRP A 173 6.45 -11.69 -12.88
N ALA A 174 6.84 -12.05 -14.11
CA ALA A 174 6.85 -11.13 -15.23
C ALA A 174 5.43 -10.85 -15.72
N MET A 175 4.57 -11.87 -15.74
CA MET A 175 3.18 -11.73 -16.11
C MET A 175 2.43 -10.81 -15.15
N MET A 176 2.55 -11.05 -13.84
CA MET A 176 1.88 -10.22 -12.83
C MET A 176 2.43 -8.79 -12.77
N LEU A 177 3.73 -8.59 -13.02
CA LEU A 177 4.28 -7.23 -13.12
C LEU A 177 3.70 -6.49 -14.34
N LYS A 178 3.54 -7.17 -15.48
CA LYS A 178 2.87 -6.58 -16.65
C LYS A 178 1.39 -6.29 -16.36
N ALA A 179 0.68 -7.18 -15.67
CA ALA A 179 -0.69 -6.94 -15.23
C ALA A 179 -0.78 -5.67 -14.37
N GLY A 180 0.05 -5.59 -13.32
CA GLY A 180 0.16 -4.44 -12.44
C GLY A 180 0.41 -3.13 -13.18
N ARG A 181 1.34 -3.14 -14.13
CA ARG A 181 1.75 -1.96 -14.89
C ARG A 181 0.79 -1.54 -16.01
N SER A 182 -0.05 -2.46 -16.49
CA SER A 182 -0.94 -2.23 -17.63
C SER A 182 -2.40 -2.03 -17.22
N CYS A 183 -2.75 -2.36 -15.97
CA CYS A 183 -4.10 -2.17 -15.46
C CYS A 183 -4.45 -0.67 -15.43
N PRO A 184 -5.54 -0.25 -16.10
CA PRO A 184 -5.95 1.15 -16.10
C PRO A 184 -6.79 1.53 -14.86
N ILE A 185 -7.04 0.58 -13.96
CA ILE A 185 -7.98 0.73 -12.84
C ILE A 185 -7.19 0.83 -11.55
N GLY A 186 -7.54 1.82 -10.74
CA GLY A 186 -6.84 2.11 -9.51
C GLY A 186 -5.36 2.42 -9.75
N ARG A 187 -4.56 2.20 -8.72
CA ARG A 187 -3.14 2.53 -8.71
C ARG A 187 -2.34 1.35 -8.23
N PHE A 188 -1.48 0.83 -9.10
CA PHE A 188 -0.52 -0.21 -8.75
C PHE A 188 0.45 0.27 -7.66
N LEU A 189 0.57 -0.51 -6.58
CA LEU A 189 1.37 -0.18 -5.40
C LEU A 189 2.65 -0.99 -5.32
N GLU A 190 2.52 -2.32 -5.34
CA GLU A 190 3.62 -3.22 -5.00
C GLU A 190 3.51 -4.53 -5.77
N HIS A 191 4.66 -5.09 -6.11
CA HIS A 191 4.82 -6.45 -6.62
C HIS A 191 5.75 -7.23 -5.70
N LYS A 192 5.39 -8.48 -5.42
CA LYS A 192 6.12 -9.37 -4.54
C LYS A 192 6.30 -10.73 -5.20
N ILE A 193 7.54 -11.23 -5.15
CA ILE A 193 7.84 -12.64 -5.38
C ILE A 193 7.89 -13.31 -4.01
N ILE A 194 7.07 -14.32 -3.81
CA ILE A 194 6.95 -15.06 -2.56
C ILE A 194 7.61 -16.42 -2.77
N GLN A 195 8.77 -16.62 -2.14
CA GLN A 195 9.47 -17.90 -2.15
C GLN A 195 8.75 -18.90 -1.24
N LEU A 196 8.26 -20.01 -1.77
CA LEU A 196 7.62 -21.06 -0.97
C LEU A 196 8.59 -22.21 -0.71
N ASN A 197 8.09 -23.34 -0.19
CA ASN A 197 8.90 -24.50 0.14
C ASN A 197 9.41 -25.22 -1.12
N PRO A 198 10.72 -25.21 -1.42
CA PRO A 198 11.28 -25.85 -2.60
C PRO A 198 11.24 -27.39 -2.51
N LYS A 199 10.85 -27.98 -1.38
CA LYS A 199 10.78 -29.45 -1.19
C LYS A 199 9.43 -30.03 -1.66
N VAL A 200 8.46 -29.19 -2.04
CA VAL A 200 7.13 -29.63 -2.50
C VAL A 200 7.25 -30.44 -3.81
N PRO A 201 6.53 -31.58 -3.94
CA PRO A 201 6.41 -32.33 -5.19
C PRO A 201 5.54 -31.56 -6.20
N ASN A 202 5.78 -31.71 -7.52
CA ASN A 202 5.05 -31.01 -8.59
C ASN A 202 5.12 -29.47 -8.48
N LYS A 203 6.32 -28.93 -8.60
CA LYS A 203 6.60 -27.48 -8.66
C LYS A 203 7.25 -27.11 -9.99
N THR A 204 7.16 -25.83 -10.35
CA THR A 204 8.12 -25.20 -11.25
C THR A 204 9.49 -25.07 -10.57
N THR A 205 10.53 -24.69 -11.30
CA THR A 205 11.92 -24.74 -10.83
C THR A 205 12.13 -24.09 -9.46
N ASN A 206 11.49 -22.95 -9.20
CA ASN A 206 11.73 -22.15 -7.99
C ASN A 206 10.60 -22.20 -6.94
N CYS A 207 9.44 -22.79 -7.23
CA CYS A 207 8.28 -22.83 -6.31
C CYS A 207 7.97 -21.44 -5.71
N VAL A 208 7.55 -20.50 -6.56
CA VAL A 208 7.27 -19.13 -6.17
C VAL A 208 5.83 -18.75 -6.52
N SER A 209 5.13 -18.19 -5.56
CA SER A 209 3.89 -17.45 -5.80
C SER A 209 4.22 -15.98 -6.03
N VAL A 210 3.33 -15.26 -6.71
CA VAL A 210 3.53 -13.83 -6.99
C VAL A 210 2.32 -13.04 -6.60
N GLY A 211 2.56 -11.94 -5.89
CA GLY A 211 1.54 -10.99 -5.49
C GLY A 211 1.71 -9.63 -6.16
N ILE A 212 0.59 -8.95 -6.41
CA ILE A 212 0.53 -7.51 -6.69
C ILE A 212 -0.55 -6.85 -5.83
N SER A 213 -0.41 -5.56 -5.53
CA SER A 213 -1.46 -4.81 -4.82
C SER A 213 -1.76 -3.47 -5.46
N PHE A 214 -2.98 -3.00 -5.22
CA PHE A 214 -3.52 -1.76 -5.78
C PHE A 214 -4.20 -0.92 -4.69
N ALA A 215 -4.13 0.40 -4.84
CA ALA A 215 -5.06 1.34 -4.21
C ALA A 215 -6.19 1.64 -5.20
N VAL A 216 -7.44 1.50 -4.79
CA VAL A 216 -8.60 1.69 -5.67
C VAL A 216 -9.77 2.27 -4.88
N GLU A 217 -10.61 3.10 -5.50
CA GLU A 217 -11.86 3.52 -4.85
C GLU A 217 -12.81 2.33 -4.71
N GLU A 218 -13.60 2.28 -3.64
CA GLU A 218 -14.48 1.13 -3.34
C GLU A 218 -15.42 0.78 -4.51
N LYS A 219 -15.88 1.78 -5.27
CA LYS A 219 -16.79 1.62 -6.42
C LYS A 219 -16.15 0.90 -7.61
N ASP A 220 -14.81 0.90 -7.71
CA ASP A 220 -14.06 0.37 -8.84
C ASP A 220 -13.39 -0.99 -8.53
N VAL A 221 -13.60 -1.54 -7.33
CA VAL A 221 -12.99 -2.80 -6.86
C VAL A 221 -13.37 -3.98 -7.76
N GLU A 222 -14.64 -4.15 -8.07
CA GLU A 222 -15.09 -5.27 -8.92
C GLU A 222 -14.51 -5.17 -10.33
N MET A 223 -14.48 -3.95 -10.90
CA MET A 223 -13.89 -3.71 -12.21
C MET A 223 -12.39 -4.06 -12.23
N LEU A 224 -11.67 -3.74 -11.15
CA LEU A 224 -10.26 -4.13 -10.98
C LEU A 224 -10.11 -5.65 -10.88
N ILE A 225 -10.96 -6.32 -10.10
CA ILE A 225 -10.95 -7.78 -9.94
C ILE A 225 -11.18 -8.47 -11.28
N ASP A 226 -12.20 -8.05 -12.03
CA ASP A 226 -12.53 -8.59 -13.34
C ASP A 226 -11.36 -8.42 -14.31
N TRP A 227 -10.79 -7.21 -14.39
CA TRP A 227 -9.68 -6.93 -15.30
C TRP A 227 -8.44 -7.78 -14.99
N ILE A 228 -8.07 -7.91 -13.70
CA ILE A 228 -6.91 -8.71 -13.29
C ILE A 228 -7.17 -10.20 -13.55
N THR A 229 -8.38 -10.68 -13.26
CA THR A 229 -8.79 -12.07 -13.50
C THR A 229 -8.70 -12.41 -14.99
N ASP A 230 -9.25 -11.55 -15.85
CA ASP A 230 -9.21 -11.74 -17.30
C ASP A 230 -7.78 -11.68 -17.84
N TYR A 231 -6.97 -10.73 -17.36
CA TYR A 231 -5.56 -10.63 -17.74
C TYR A 231 -4.80 -11.92 -17.41
N VAL A 232 -4.98 -12.47 -16.19
CA VAL A 232 -4.33 -13.74 -15.80
C VAL A 232 -4.83 -14.89 -16.67
N ARG A 233 -6.15 -14.96 -16.95
CA ARG A 233 -6.73 -16.00 -17.81
C ARG A 233 -6.17 -16.00 -19.22
N GLU A 234 -5.95 -14.83 -19.81
CA GLU A 234 -5.43 -14.68 -21.16
C GLU A 234 -3.91 -14.94 -21.27
N ASN A 235 -3.17 -14.81 -20.16
CA ASN A 235 -1.70 -14.82 -20.16
C ASN A 235 -1.07 -15.98 -19.39
N THR A 236 -1.86 -16.82 -18.73
CA THR A 236 -1.36 -18.06 -18.11
C THR A 236 -1.05 -19.13 -19.17
N TYR A 237 -0.01 -19.91 -18.92
CA TYR A 237 0.38 -21.08 -19.71
C TYR A 237 0.10 -22.41 -19.00
N SER A 238 -0.36 -22.37 -17.75
CA SER A 238 -0.62 -23.56 -16.92
C SER A 238 -2.10 -23.92 -16.92
N ASP A 239 -2.39 -25.21 -16.78
CA ASP A 239 -3.74 -25.77 -16.64
C ASP A 239 -4.22 -25.75 -15.17
N ASP A 240 -3.41 -25.23 -14.24
CA ASP A 240 -3.64 -25.33 -12.81
C ASP A 240 -3.58 -23.99 -12.05
N THR A 241 -3.73 -22.89 -12.78
CA THR A 241 -3.64 -21.53 -12.25
C THR A 241 -4.79 -21.21 -11.31
N THR A 242 -4.46 -20.69 -10.12
CA THR A 242 -5.42 -20.12 -9.17
C THR A 242 -5.02 -18.71 -8.77
N LEU A 243 -6.00 -17.81 -8.72
CA LEU A 243 -5.87 -16.43 -8.24
C LEU A 243 -6.57 -16.30 -6.87
N ALA A 244 -5.86 -15.74 -5.89
CA ALA A 244 -6.37 -15.35 -4.59
C ALA A 244 -6.46 -13.82 -4.50
N ILE A 245 -7.53 -13.32 -3.90
CA ILE A 245 -7.86 -11.89 -3.83
C ILE A 245 -8.20 -11.55 -2.38
N PHE A 246 -7.52 -10.54 -1.83
CA PHE A 246 -7.74 -10.06 -0.48
C PHE A 246 -7.90 -8.54 -0.45
N LYS A 247 -8.97 -8.05 0.16
CA LYS A 247 -9.19 -6.61 0.39
C LYS A 247 -8.94 -6.27 1.85
N GLY A 248 -7.94 -5.45 2.12
CA GLY A 248 -7.60 -5.00 3.46
C GLY A 248 -6.19 -4.42 3.54
N LEU A 249 -5.95 -3.60 4.58
CA LEU A 249 -4.61 -3.06 4.84
C LEU A 249 -3.76 -4.02 5.66
N LYS A 250 -4.37 -4.74 6.62
CA LYS A 250 -3.70 -5.71 7.49
C LYS A 250 -4.00 -7.12 7.00
N ILE A 251 -2.96 -7.90 6.70
CA ILE A 251 -3.10 -9.35 6.49
C ILE A 251 -3.46 -10.01 7.83
N PRO A 252 -4.55 -10.80 7.90
CA PRO A 252 -4.91 -11.57 9.09
C PRO A 252 -3.80 -12.51 9.55
N GLU A 253 -3.61 -12.64 10.87
CA GLU A 253 -2.55 -13.47 11.47
C GLU A 253 -2.68 -14.96 11.08
N GLU A 254 -3.90 -15.46 10.86
CA GLU A 254 -4.13 -16.82 10.37
C GLU A 254 -3.57 -17.02 8.95
N LEU A 255 -3.72 -16.03 8.07
CA LEU A 255 -3.14 -16.04 6.73
C LEU A 255 -1.62 -15.94 6.77
N GLU A 256 -1.07 -15.07 7.63
CA GLU A 256 0.39 -15.00 7.83
C GLU A 256 0.96 -16.34 8.31
N SER A 257 0.30 -16.98 9.29
CA SER A 257 0.70 -18.31 9.77
C SER A 257 0.60 -19.36 8.68
N TYR A 258 -0.45 -19.33 7.86
CA TYR A 258 -0.60 -20.23 6.72
C TYR A 258 0.54 -20.04 5.70
N GLY A 259 0.90 -18.79 5.39
CA GLY A 259 2.02 -18.48 4.50
C GLY A 259 3.36 -18.98 5.05
N LEU A 260 3.62 -18.80 6.35
CA LEU A 260 4.82 -19.36 7.00
C LEU A 260 4.82 -20.90 6.98
N ASP A 261 3.66 -21.52 7.16
CA ASP A 261 3.51 -22.97 7.06
C ASP A 261 3.79 -23.47 5.64
N ALA A 262 3.32 -22.76 4.61
CA ALA A 262 3.58 -23.07 3.20
C ALA A 262 5.07 -22.96 2.83
N LYS A 263 5.84 -22.14 3.55
CA LYS A 263 7.31 -22.08 3.45
C LYS A 263 8.02 -23.26 4.13
N ARG A 264 7.36 -24.00 5.03
CA ARG A 264 7.97 -25.03 5.91
C ARG A 264 7.55 -26.45 5.59
N LYS A 265 6.27 -26.69 5.35
CA LYS A 265 5.66 -28.02 5.20
C LYS A 265 4.84 -28.12 3.92
N ILE A 266 4.42 -29.33 3.58
CA ILE A 266 3.51 -29.59 2.47
C ILE A 266 2.09 -29.43 3.01
N LEU A 267 1.30 -28.60 2.35
CA LEU A 267 -0.10 -28.31 2.69
C LEU A 267 -1.05 -28.96 1.69
N THR A 268 -2.32 -29.01 2.05
CA THR A 268 -3.40 -29.51 1.21
C THR A 268 -4.25 -28.38 0.63
N LYS A 269 -4.92 -28.66 -0.49
CA LYS A 269 -5.89 -27.74 -1.10
C LYS A 269 -7.02 -27.39 -0.11
N GLN A 270 -7.50 -28.37 0.66
CA GLN A 270 -8.57 -28.13 1.63
C GLN A 270 -8.16 -27.14 2.72
N GLU A 271 -6.93 -27.24 3.26
CA GLU A 271 -6.41 -26.26 4.22
C GLU A 271 -6.38 -24.85 3.62
N ALA A 272 -5.99 -24.72 2.34
CA ALA A 272 -5.99 -23.44 1.64
C ALA A 272 -7.42 -22.85 1.55
N MET A 273 -8.39 -23.66 1.13
CA MET A 273 -9.79 -23.26 1.01
C MET A 273 -10.38 -22.81 2.35
N ASP A 274 -10.12 -23.59 3.40
CA ASP A 274 -10.66 -23.34 4.73
C ASP A 274 -10.11 -22.04 5.32
N VAL A 275 -8.80 -21.82 5.20
CA VAL A 275 -8.14 -20.58 5.68
C VAL A 275 -8.60 -19.38 4.85
N ALA A 276 -8.70 -19.52 3.53
CA ALA A 276 -9.18 -18.46 2.65
C ALA A 276 -10.61 -18.02 3.01
N ALA A 277 -11.52 -18.99 3.15
CA ALA A 277 -12.93 -18.73 3.47
C ALA A 277 -13.11 -18.04 4.83
N ARG A 278 -12.37 -18.47 5.87
CA ARG A 278 -12.43 -17.84 7.20
C ARG A 278 -11.92 -16.40 7.22
N ASN A 279 -11.00 -16.05 6.32
CA ASN A 279 -10.31 -14.76 6.30
C ASN A 279 -10.76 -13.82 5.17
N GLY A 280 -11.84 -14.17 4.47
CA GLY A 280 -12.40 -13.32 3.41
C GLY A 280 -11.51 -13.20 2.18
N VAL A 281 -10.69 -14.22 1.89
CA VAL A 281 -9.95 -14.33 0.64
C VAL A 281 -10.85 -14.97 -0.41
N GLN A 282 -11.09 -14.26 -1.50
CA GLN A 282 -11.77 -14.80 -2.66
C GLN A 282 -10.78 -15.63 -3.49
N LEU A 283 -11.20 -16.83 -3.89
CA LEU A 283 -10.43 -17.73 -4.73
C LEU A 283 -11.10 -17.87 -6.09
N VAL A 284 -10.30 -17.73 -7.15
CA VAL A 284 -10.74 -17.92 -8.54
C VAL A 284 -9.83 -18.96 -9.17
N GLU A 285 -10.40 -20.13 -9.48
CA GLU A 285 -9.73 -21.13 -10.32
C GLU A 285 -9.76 -20.63 -11.76
N ILE A 286 -8.60 -20.29 -12.31
CA ILE A 286 -8.49 -19.71 -13.66
C ILE A 286 -8.51 -20.82 -14.71
N THR A 287 -7.65 -21.82 -14.51
CA THR A 287 -7.56 -23.03 -15.36
C THR A 287 -7.64 -24.31 -14.53
N GLY A 288 -7.25 -24.27 -13.24
CA GLY A 288 -7.34 -25.39 -12.32
C GLY A 288 -7.03 -24.99 -10.89
N GLY A 289 -6.82 -25.98 -10.02
CA GLY A 289 -6.90 -25.79 -8.57
C GLY A 289 -5.62 -26.12 -7.80
N ILE A 290 -4.54 -26.56 -8.45
CA ILE A 290 -3.28 -26.89 -7.76
C ILE A 290 -2.60 -25.62 -7.24
N GLY A 291 -2.62 -24.51 -7.99
CA GLY A 291 -2.04 -23.23 -7.57
C GLY A 291 -2.67 -22.60 -6.31
N MET A 292 -3.79 -23.13 -5.81
CA MET A 292 -4.53 -22.57 -4.68
C MET A 292 -3.69 -22.43 -3.40
N ILE A 293 -2.84 -23.42 -3.10
CA ILE A 293 -1.97 -23.38 -1.91
C ILE A 293 -1.03 -22.17 -1.97
N GLY A 294 -0.32 -22.00 -3.09
CA GLY A 294 0.64 -20.92 -3.22
C GLY A 294 -0.01 -19.56 -3.40
N ALA A 295 -1.19 -19.47 -4.04
CA ALA A 295 -1.95 -18.23 -4.13
C ALA A 295 -2.37 -17.73 -2.74
N VAL A 296 -2.92 -18.59 -1.88
CA VAL A 296 -3.29 -18.22 -0.49
C VAL A 296 -2.04 -17.91 0.34
N ALA A 297 -0.98 -18.71 0.21
CA ALA A 297 0.29 -18.43 0.90
C ALA A 297 0.91 -17.10 0.47
N GLY A 298 0.77 -16.72 -0.80
CA GLY A 298 1.26 -15.46 -1.34
C GLY A 298 0.55 -14.24 -0.75
N ILE A 299 -0.77 -14.33 -0.47
CA ILE A 299 -1.48 -13.33 0.35
C ILE A 299 -0.89 -13.28 1.76
N GLY A 300 -0.77 -14.44 2.42
CA GLY A 300 -0.26 -14.54 3.78
C GLY A 300 1.16 -13.98 3.96
N CYS A 301 2.02 -14.14 2.97
CA CYS A 301 3.40 -13.67 3.01
C CYS A 301 3.62 -12.28 2.42
N PHE A 302 2.59 -11.59 1.92
CA PHE A 302 2.75 -10.38 1.11
C PHE A 302 3.51 -9.26 1.83
N ASP A 303 3.18 -9.03 3.11
CA ASP A 303 3.72 -7.93 3.92
C ASP A 303 4.93 -8.31 4.78
N MET A 304 5.53 -9.49 4.57
CA MET A 304 6.67 -9.98 5.35
C MET A 304 8.03 -9.35 4.97
N GLY A 305 8.05 -8.33 4.10
CA GLY A 305 9.28 -7.66 3.68
C GLY A 305 10.24 -8.59 2.94
N LEU A 306 11.52 -8.63 3.34
CA LEU A 306 12.50 -9.55 2.72
C LEU A 306 12.16 -11.02 2.97
N LYS A 307 11.48 -11.34 4.07
CA LYS A 307 11.08 -12.71 4.41
C LYS A 307 10.06 -13.30 3.43
N SER A 308 9.33 -12.46 2.70
CA SER A 308 8.47 -12.90 1.59
C SER A 308 9.30 -13.62 0.51
N ALA A 309 10.43 -13.03 0.12
CA ALA A 309 11.31 -13.54 -0.94
C ALA A 309 12.32 -14.60 -0.46
N ALA A 310 12.45 -14.77 0.85
CA ALA A 310 13.45 -15.64 1.45
C ALA A 310 12.93 -17.07 1.66
N LEU A 311 13.86 -18.04 1.64
CA LEU A 311 13.60 -19.36 2.20
C LEU A 311 13.50 -19.27 3.72
N ILE A 312 12.83 -20.25 4.36
CA ILE A 312 12.71 -20.24 5.82
C ILE A 312 14.08 -20.32 6.50
N GLU A 313 15.04 -21.01 5.87
CA GLU A 313 16.41 -21.14 6.33
C GLU A 313 17.19 -19.82 6.32
N ASP A 314 16.77 -18.82 5.54
CA ASP A 314 17.46 -17.52 5.45
C ASP A 314 16.99 -16.51 6.51
N PHE A 315 15.92 -16.81 7.27
CA PHE A 315 15.23 -15.83 8.12
C PHE A 315 16.11 -15.23 9.22
N ASP A 316 17.05 -16.00 9.77
CA ASP A 316 17.95 -15.56 10.84
C ASP A 316 19.05 -14.62 10.33
N SER A 317 19.23 -14.53 9.00
CA SER A 317 20.24 -13.70 8.34
C SER A 317 19.72 -12.36 7.79
N LEU A 318 18.42 -12.08 7.96
CA LEU A 318 17.70 -10.91 7.43
C LEU A 318 17.28 -9.94 8.52
#